data_AF-A0A953IN26-F1
#
_entry.id   AF-A0A953IN26-F1
#
_cell.length_a   1.000
_cell.length_b   1.000
_cell.length_c   1.000
_cell.angle_alpha   90.00
_cell.angle_beta   90.00
_cell.angle_gamma   90.00
#
_symmetry.space_group_name_H-M   'P 1'
#
loop_
_entity.id
_entity.type
_entity.pdbx_description
1 polymer ?
#
loop_
_entity_poly.entity_id
_entity_poly.type
_entity_poly.pdbx_seq_one_letter_code
_entity_poly.pdbx_strand_id
1 'polypeptide(L)'
;MLTITLRRGATAASLALAFAALPQPAAAEVWTSSCAGGWRYGSCVLNYREYARDTYLRYAPGPDSENERKEAIARDRKWAAFCKPVVVTDRYGIGRYLYTKPGCEFGRSE
;
A
#
# COMPACT_ATOMS: atom_id res chain seq x y z
N MET A 1 19.62 -30.49 -66.58
CA MET A 1 20.35 -30.12 -65.35
C MET A 1 19.31 -29.87 -64.26
N LEU A 2 19.25 -30.76 -63.27
CA LEU A 2 18.23 -30.80 -62.22
C LEU A 2 18.90 -30.32 -60.92
N THR A 3 18.42 -29.23 -60.33
CA THR A 3 18.92 -28.74 -59.03
C THR A 3 17.81 -28.82 -57.99
N ILE A 4 17.89 -29.84 -57.13
CA ILE A 4 17.02 -30.03 -55.98
C ILE A 4 17.62 -29.25 -54.80
N THR A 5 16.98 -28.14 -54.39
CA THR A 5 17.32 -27.45 -53.15
C THR A 5 16.36 -27.86 -52.03
N LEU A 6 16.77 -28.80 -51.19
CA LEU A 6 16.10 -29.07 -49.91
C LEU A 6 16.37 -27.90 -48.94
N ARG A 7 15.36 -27.08 -48.67
CA ARG A 7 15.37 -26.20 -47.49
C ARG A 7 14.66 -26.90 -46.33
N ARG A 8 15.46 -27.51 -45.45
CA ARG A 8 15.07 -27.77 -44.06
C ARG A 8 15.25 -26.45 -43.29
N GLY A 9 14.14 -25.81 -42.95
CA GLY A 9 14.11 -24.63 -42.08
C GLY A 9 13.14 -24.90 -40.93
N ALA A 10 13.69 -25.00 -39.73
CA ALA A 10 13.09 -25.62 -38.57
C ALA A 10 11.85 -24.87 -38.02
N THR A 11 10.86 -25.67 -37.63
CA THR A 11 9.85 -25.35 -36.63
C THR A 11 10.51 -25.05 -35.28
N ALA A 12 10.44 -23.81 -34.81
CA ALA A 12 10.69 -23.47 -33.40
C ALA A 12 9.95 -22.17 -33.06
N ALA A 13 8.62 -22.19 -33.22
CA ALA A 13 7.76 -21.20 -32.61
C ALA A 13 7.24 -21.79 -31.30
N SER A 14 7.20 -20.97 -30.25
CA SER A 14 6.46 -21.14 -28.98
C SER A 14 7.25 -21.69 -27.79
N LEU A 15 7.94 -20.79 -27.07
CA LEU A 15 8.23 -20.95 -25.63
C LEU A 15 8.71 -19.59 -25.05
N ALA A 16 7.82 -18.60 -24.97
CA ALA A 16 8.17 -17.31 -24.35
C ALA A 16 7.00 -16.55 -23.69
N LEU A 17 5.91 -17.24 -23.28
CA LEU A 17 4.71 -16.56 -22.75
C LEU A 17 4.19 -17.13 -21.41
N ALA A 18 5.08 -17.53 -20.50
CA ALA A 18 4.68 -18.08 -19.20
C ALA A 18 5.08 -17.23 -17.96
N PHE A 19 5.61 -16.02 -18.13
CA PHE A 19 6.02 -15.18 -16.98
C PHE A 19 5.01 -14.10 -16.54
N ALA A 20 3.91 -13.90 -17.27
CA ALA A 20 2.97 -12.80 -16.99
C ALA A 20 1.90 -13.11 -15.92
N ALA A 21 1.83 -14.34 -15.41
CA ALA A 21 0.75 -14.79 -14.53
C ALA A 21 1.18 -15.04 -13.06
N LEU A 22 2.38 -14.63 -12.67
CA LEU A 22 2.78 -14.72 -11.26
C LEU A 22 2.05 -13.62 -10.47
N PRO A 23 1.27 -13.98 -9.42
CA PRO A 23 0.71 -12.99 -8.52
C PRO A 23 1.87 -12.19 -7.92
N GLN A 24 1.89 -10.86 -8.13
CA GLN A 24 2.85 -10.00 -7.47
C GLN A 24 2.63 -10.10 -5.96
N PRO A 25 3.68 -10.23 -5.13
CA PRO A 25 3.50 -10.24 -3.68
C PRO A 25 2.80 -8.94 -3.25
N ALA A 26 1.63 -9.12 -2.64
CA ALA A 26 0.76 -8.08 -2.11
C ALA A 26 1.27 -7.57 -0.76
N ALA A 27 2.49 -7.03 -0.76
CA ALA A 27 3.09 -6.19 0.29
C ALA A 27 4.46 -5.79 -0.23
N ALA A 28 4.52 -4.77 -1.09
CA ALA A 28 5.83 -4.25 -1.46
C ALA A 28 6.32 -3.35 -0.33
N GLU A 29 7.25 -3.90 0.41
CA GLU A 29 8.32 -3.15 1.04
C GLU A 29 8.96 -2.21 0.01
N VAL A 30 9.03 -0.92 0.33
CA VAL A 30 9.72 0.07 -0.52
C VAL A 30 10.76 0.78 0.31
N TRP A 31 12.00 0.67 -0.14
CA TRP A 31 13.11 1.49 0.31
C TRP A 31 13.25 2.66 -0.65
N THR A 32 13.13 3.88 -0.14
CA THR A 32 13.44 5.09 -0.90
C THR A 32 14.68 5.74 -0.33
N SER A 33 15.69 5.98 -1.17
CA SER A 33 16.85 6.77 -0.81
C SER A 33 16.72 8.17 -1.40
N SER A 34 17.05 9.19 -0.61
CA SER A 34 17.20 10.56 -1.10
C SER A 34 18.58 11.05 -0.71
N CYS A 35 19.36 11.46 -1.69
CA CYS A 35 20.70 11.98 -1.49
C CYS A 35 20.75 13.44 -1.93
N ALA A 36 21.40 14.28 -1.13
CA ALA A 36 21.66 15.68 -1.44
C ALA A 36 23.14 16.00 -1.13
N GLY A 37 23.79 16.72 -2.04
CA GLY A 37 25.21 17.03 -1.91
C GLY A 37 25.74 17.94 -3.01
N GLY A 38 26.94 18.48 -2.79
CA GLY A 38 27.69 19.32 -3.71
C GLY A 38 29.12 18.81 -3.89
N TRP A 39 29.99 19.63 -4.49
CA TRP A 39 31.40 19.25 -4.70
C TRP A 39 32.10 19.02 -3.35
N ARG A 40 32.46 17.75 -3.07
CA ARG A 40 33.13 17.24 -1.85
C ARG A 40 32.27 17.06 -0.59
N TYR A 41 30.95 17.17 -0.66
CA TYR A 41 30.09 16.77 0.46
C TYR A 41 28.77 16.22 -0.05
N GLY A 42 28.25 15.20 0.62
CA GLY A 42 26.94 14.65 0.33
C GLY A 42 26.41 13.86 1.51
N SER A 43 25.09 13.82 1.63
CA SER A 43 24.38 13.04 2.62
C SER A 43 23.23 12.30 1.96
N CYS A 44 22.97 11.08 2.43
CA CYS A 44 21.87 10.26 1.98
C CYS A 44 20.99 9.87 3.17
N VAL A 45 19.68 9.91 2.96
CA VAL A 45 18.69 9.41 3.90
C VAL A 45 18.01 8.20 3.28
N LEU A 46 18.00 7.10 4.02
CA LEU A 46 17.22 5.91 3.69
C LEU A 46 15.89 5.98 4.42
N ASN A 47 14.79 5.87 3.69
CA ASN A 47 13.45 5.79 4.25
C ASN A 47 12.88 4.40 3.96
N TYR A 48 12.53 3.70 5.03
CA TYR A 48 11.78 2.46 4.97
C TYR A 48 10.29 2.78 5.05
N ARG A 49 9.50 2.23 4.13
CA ARG A 49 8.04 2.27 4.20
C ARG A 49 7.48 0.89 3.92
N GLU A 50 6.92 0.28 4.95
CA GLU A 50 6.05 -0.87 4.79
C GLU A 50 4.76 -0.40 4.11
N TYR A 51 4.29 -1.11 3.08
CA TYR A 51 3.07 -0.78 2.29
C TYR A 51 3.15 0.46 1.39
N ALA A 52 4.35 0.93 1.02
CA ALA A 52 4.51 2.19 0.29
C ALA A 52 3.95 2.24 -1.14
N ARG A 53 3.48 1.12 -1.71
CA ARG A 53 2.81 1.12 -3.02
C ARG A 53 1.41 1.75 -2.99
N ASP A 54 0.78 1.86 -1.82
CA ASP A 54 -0.51 2.51 -1.68
C ASP A 54 -0.40 3.73 -0.77
N THR A 55 -0.33 4.92 -1.37
CA THR A 55 -0.28 6.19 -0.64
C THR A 55 -1.57 6.52 0.12
N TYR A 56 -2.66 5.78 -0.12
CA TYR A 56 -3.93 5.95 0.57
C TYR A 56 -4.04 5.05 1.82
N LEU A 57 -3.17 4.05 1.98
CA LEU A 57 -3.09 3.22 3.17
C LEU A 57 -2.14 3.86 4.19
N ARG A 58 -2.69 4.27 5.34
CA ARG A 58 -1.90 4.68 6.51
C ARG A 58 -1.82 3.50 7.47
N TYR A 59 -0.61 3.00 7.70
CA TYR A 59 -0.37 2.04 8.76
C TYR A 59 -0.30 2.79 10.10
N ALA A 60 -1.24 2.48 10.99
CA ALA A 60 -1.20 2.90 12.38
C ALA A 60 -0.87 1.66 13.22
N PRO A 61 0.21 1.67 14.03
CA PRO A 61 0.49 0.55 14.92
C PRO A 61 -0.70 0.30 15.85
N GLY A 62 -1.01 -0.97 16.07
CA GLY A 62 -2.04 -1.38 17.02
C GLY A 62 -1.63 -1.08 18.47
N PRO A 63 -2.53 -1.25 19.44
CA PRO A 63 -2.21 -1.11 20.85
C PRO A 63 -1.15 -2.13 21.30
N ASP A 64 -0.17 -1.70 22.10
CA ASP A 64 0.95 -2.53 22.56
C ASP A 64 0.56 -3.47 23.71
N SER A 65 -0.58 -3.20 24.37
CA SER A 65 -1.13 -4.03 25.44
C SER A 65 -2.66 -4.20 25.38
N GLU A 66 -3.16 -5.24 26.05
CA GLU A 66 -4.61 -5.43 26.22
C GLU A 66 -5.28 -4.27 26.99
N ASN A 67 -4.55 -3.60 27.88
CA ASN A 67 -5.09 -2.44 28.59
C ASN A 67 -5.27 -1.26 27.64
N GLU A 68 -4.27 -0.95 26.84
CA GLU A 68 -4.35 0.08 25.80
C GLU A 68 -5.44 -0.23 24.78
N ARG A 69 -5.62 -1.51 24.43
CA ARG A 69 -6.72 -1.94 23.54
C ARG A 69 -8.09 -1.61 24.15
N LYS A 70 -8.29 -1.90 25.43
CA LYS A 70 -9.55 -1.59 26.12
C LYS A 70 -9.80 -0.08 26.20
N GLU A 71 -8.77 0.70 26.49
CA GLU A 71 -8.84 2.17 26.54
C GLU A 71 -9.16 2.76 25.17
N ALA A 72 -8.53 2.27 24.10
CA ALA A 72 -8.81 2.67 22.74
C ALA A 72 -10.28 2.38 22.36
N ILE A 73 -10.78 1.17 22.65
CA ILE A 73 -12.18 0.80 22.41
C ILE A 73 -13.14 1.70 23.21
N ALA A 74 -12.82 2.00 24.47
CA ALA A 74 -13.65 2.87 25.31
C ALA A 74 -13.72 4.29 24.76
N ARG A 75 -12.58 4.83 24.32
CA ARG A 75 -12.48 6.14 23.65
C ARG A 75 -13.28 6.17 22.35
N ASP A 76 -13.15 5.15 21.52
CA ASP A 76 -13.87 5.06 20.24
C ASP A 76 -15.38 5.00 20.45
N ARG A 77 -15.85 4.29 21.49
CA ARG A 77 -17.27 4.25 21.87
C ARG A 77 -17.79 5.63 22.30
N LYS A 78 -17.04 6.35 23.13
CA LYS A 78 -17.39 7.73 23.54
C LYS A 78 -17.46 8.67 22.34
N TRP A 79 -16.50 8.55 21.43
CA TRP A 79 -16.47 9.33 20.19
C TRP A 79 -17.68 8.99 19.29
N ALA A 80 -17.96 7.71 19.05
CA ALA A 80 -19.08 7.28 18.21
C ALA A 80 -20.44 7.74 18.77
N ALA A 81 -20.63 7.70 20.09
CA ALA A 81 -21.86 8.16 20.74
C ALA A 81 -22.09 9.68 20.56
N PHE A 82 -21.02 10.48 20.62
CA PHE A 82 -21.10 11.94 20.50
C PHE A 82 -21.21 12.40 19.05
N CYS A 83 -20.35 11.85 18.19
CA CYS A 83 -20.20 12.25 16.80
C CYS A 83 -21.24 11.61 15.87
N LYS A 84 -21.73 10.41 16.22
CA LYS A 84 -22.70 9.64 15.41
C LYS A 84 -22.29 9.61 13.93
N PRO A 85 -21.10 9.09 13.60
CA PRO A 85 -20.57 9.15 12.25
C PRO A 85 -21.43 8.31 11.29
N VAL A 86 -21.53 8.77 10.05
CA VAL A 86 -22.13 7.97 8.96
C VAL A 86 -20.98 7.30 8.20
N VAL A 87 -21.04 5.98 8.01
CA VAL A 87 -20.05 5.26 7.19
C VAL A 87 -20.52 5.29 5.74
N VAL A 88 -19.72 5.88 4.87
CA VAL A 88 -19.95 5.89 3.43
C VAL A 88 -18.83 5.10 2.78
N THR A 89 -19.20 4.06 2.02
CA THR A 89 -18.25 3.27 1.24
C THR A 89 -17.81 4.07 0.02
N ASP A 90 -16.51 4.24 -0.17
CA ASP A 90 -15.98 4.89 -1.36
C ASP A 90 -15.94 3.95 -2.59
N ARG A 91 -15.55 4.51 -3.74
CA ARG A 91 -15.45 3.78 -5.01
C ARG A 91 -14.49 2.58 -5.01
N TYR A 92 -13.65 2.46 -3.97
CA TYR A 92 -12.68 1.37 -3.81
C TYR A 92 -13.14 0.36 -2.74
N GLY A 93 -14.36 0.49 -2.22
CA GLY A 93 -14.90 -0.38 -1.19
C GLY A 93 -14.46 -0.01 0.23
N ILE A 94 -13.79 1.14 0.43
CA ILE A 94 -13.28 1.55 1.74
C ILE A 94 -14.35 2.35 2.47
N GLY A 95 -14.75 1.90 3.66
CA GLY A 95 -15.65 2.64 4.54
C GLY A 95 -14.97 3.89 5.09
N ARG A 96 -15.52 5.07 4.79
CA ARG A 96 -15.06 6.36 5.30
C ARG A 96 -16.10 6.95 6.24
N TYR A 97 -15.67 7.48 7.38
CA TYR A 97 -16.54 8.22 8.26
C TYR A 97 -16.82 9.61 7.69
N LEU A 98 -18.10 9.96 7.56
CA LEU A 98 -18.55 11.32 7.35
C LEU A 98 -18.75 11.96 8.73
N TYR A 99 -17.93 12.96 9.05
CA TYR A 99 -18.01 13.65 10.34
C TYR A 99 -19.19 14.63 10.34
N THR A 100 -20.10 14.43 11.29
CA THR A 100 -21.39 15.14 11.39
C THR A 100 -21.34 16.38 12.27
N LYS A 101 -20.27 16.58 13.05
CA LYS A 101 -20.09 17.72 13.97
C LYS A 101 -18.65 18.25 13.93
N PRO A 102 -18.44 19.57 14.10
CA PRO A 102 -17.10 20.16 14.24
C PRO A 102 -16.33 19.55 15.42
N GLY A 103 -15.03 19.28 15.23
CA GLY A 103 -14.15 18.71 16.25
C GLY A 103 -14.15 17.18 16.31
N CYS A 104 -15.06 16.50 15.60
CA CYS A 104 -15.08 15.04 15.53
C CYS A 104 -13.92 14.45 14.70
N GLU A 105 -13.30 15.25 13.84
CA GLU A 105 -12.14 14.90 13.02
C GLU A 105 -10.86 14.61 13.84
N PHE A 106 -10.80 15.08 15.09
CA PHE A 106 -9.63 14.93 15.96
C PHE A 106 -9.78 13.83 17.03
N GLY A 107 -10.96 13.17 17.11
CA GLY A 107 -11.27 12.26 18.20
C GLY A 107 -11.61 12.98 19.52
N ARG A 108 -11.90 12.22 20.59
CA ARG A 108 -12.07 12.75 21.96
C ARG A 108 -10.99 12.20 22.88
N SER A 109 -10.42 13.04 23.71
CA SER A 109 -9.41 12.68 24.72
C SER A 109 -9.93 12.70 26.17
N GLU A 110 -11.24 12.86 26.36
CA GLU A 110 -11.91 13.04 27.67
C GLU A 110 -12.52 11.74 28.23
#